data_AF-A0A146K3R3-F1
#
_entry.id   AF-A0A146K3R3-F1
#
_cell.length_a   1.000
_cell.length_b   1.000
_cell.length_c   1.000
_cell.angle_alpha   90.00
_cell.angle_beta   90.00
_cell.angle_gamma   90.00
#
_symmetry.space_group_name_H-M   'P 1'
#
loop_
_entity.id
_entity.type
_entity.pdbx_description
1 polymer ?
#
loop_
_entity_poly.entity_id
_entity_poly.type
_entity_poly.pdbx_seq_one_letter_code
_entity_poly.pdbx_strand_id
1 'polypeptide(L)'
;EVQTEKIINNYTILENSTSKLIKQICSTFEEFLIHSIVYVTSYSALILPRSAFQEMDSLKKAYFPNVQEICQNCFDGLYAIFSIRTPKLKILRESAFSGCLSLCDVDINKVE
;
A
#
# COMPACT_ATOMS: atom_id res chain seq x y z
N GLU A 1 15.09 -16.72 14.39
CA GLU A 1 14.76 -16.06 15.67
C GLU A 1 14.26 -14.65 15.41
N VAL A 2 13.39 -14.16 16.29
CA VAL A 2 12.82 -12.79 16.37
C VAL A 2 11.71 -12.52 15.34
N GLN A 3 10.45 -12.19 15.65
CA GLN A 3 9.69 -12.06 16.91
C GLN A 3 8.19 -12.19 16.57
N THR A 4 7.45 -12.85 17.46
CA THR A 4 5.99 -12.88 17.53
C THR A 4 5.46 -11.46 17.78
N GLU A 5 4.40 -11.01 17.08
CA GLU A 5 3.43 -10.10 17.71
C GLU A 5 2.03 -10.18 17.05
N LYS A 6 1.06 -10.34 17.95
CA LYS A 6 -0.40 -10.42 17.81
C LYS A 6 -0.90 -9.22 18.63
N ILE A 7 -1.87 -8.41 18.17
CA ILE A 7 -2.79 -7.53 18.95
C ILE A 7 -3.75 -6.87 17.93
N ILE A 8 -5.04 -7.23 17.90
CA ILE A 8 -6.18 -6.57 18.57
C ILE A 8 -6.40 -5.12 18.07
N ASN A 9 -7.49 -4.93 17.31
CA ASN A 9 -8.04 -3.67 16.77
C ASN A 9 -7.18 -2.90 15.74
N ASN A 10 -7.68 -2.90 14.49
CA ASN A 10 -7.45 -1.90 13.42
C ASN A 10 -6.08 -1.77 12.72
N TYR A 11 -5.16 -2.74 12.78
CA TYR A 11 -3.95 -2.69 11.95
C TYR A 11 -3.44 -4.09 11.54
N THR A 12 -3.16 -4.31 10.26
CA THR A 12 -2.43 -5.50 9.79
C THR A 12 -1.11 -5.06 9.15
N ILE A 13 -0.02 -5.38 9.86
CA ILE A 13 1.37 -5.31 9.40
C ILE A 13 1.56 -6.35 8.30
N LEU A 14 1.97 -5.93 7.09
CA LEU A 14 2.33 -6.86 6.01
C LEU A 14 3.83 -7.15 6.06
N GLU A 15 4.27 -7.72 7.19
CA GLU A 15 5.56 -8.39 7.28
C GLU A 15 5.34 -9.89 7.13
N ASN A 16 5.24 -10.35 5.89
CA ASN A 16 5.84 -11.63 5.59
C ASN A 16 6.31 -11.74 4.14
N SER A 17 7.48 -12.35 4.03
CA SER A 17 8.35 -12.49 2.88
C SER A 17 7.62 -12.92 1.60
N THR A 18 7.97 -12.26 0.49
CA THR A 18 7.60 -12.50 -0.91
C THR A 18 6.38 -11.74 -1.45
N SER A 19 6.56 -11.19 -2.66
CA SER A 19 5.59 -10.45 -3.49
C SER A 19 4.26 -11.17 -3.73
N LYS A 20 4.16 -12.45 -3.36
CA LYS A 20 2.93 -13.24 -3.37
C LYS A 20 1.91 -12.72 -2.36
N LEU A 21 2.36 -12.15 -1.23
CA LEU A 21 1.45 -11.74 -0.15
C LEU A 21 0.61 -10.52 -0.52
N ILE A 22 1.11 -9.53 -1.26
CA ILE A 22 0.33 -8.30 -1.55
C ILE A 22 -0.92 -8.59 -2.40
N LYS A 23 -0.78 -9.41 -3.44
CA LYS A 23 -1.96 -9.91 -4.20
C LYS A 23 -2.80 -10.86 -3.36
N GLN A 24 -2.17 -11.72 -2.56
CA GLN A 24 -2.90 -12.67 -1.74
C GLN A 24 -3.71 -11.95 -0.66
N ILE A 25 -3.21 -10.90 -0.02
CA ILE A 25 -3.94 -10.06 0.94
C ILE A 25 -5.12 -9.37 0.26
N CYS A 26 -4.94 -8.82 -0.93
CA CYS A 26 -6.06 -8.19 -1.66
C CYS A 26 -7.06 -9.22 -2.23
N SER A 27 -6.66 -10.48 -2.45
CA SER A 27 -7.52 -11.55 -2.99
C SER A 27 -8.02 -12.57 -1.97
N THR A 28 -7.59 -12.51 -0.70
CA THR A 28 -7.97 -13.46 0.37
C THR A 28 -8.63 -12.81 1.57
N PHE A 29 -8.59 -11.49 1.70
CA PHE A 29 -9.49 -10.82 2.63
C PHE A 29 -10.91 -10.94 2.06
N GLU A 30 -11.84 -11.47 2.85
CA GLU A 30 -13.27 -11.32 2.57
C GLU A 30 -13.50 -9.84 2.23
N GLU A 31 -14.20 -9.54 1.12
CA GLU A 31 -14.43 -8.18 0.58
C GLU A 31 -14.81 -7.17 1.69
N PHE A 32 -15.40 -7.65 2.78
CA PHE A 32 -15.81 -6.86 3.94
C PHE A 32 -14.65 -6.29 4.79
N LEU A 33 -13.50 -6.98 4.90
CA LEU A 33 -12.42 -6.56 5.80
C LEU A 33 -11.51 -5.48 5.18
N ILE A 34 -11.51 -5.32 3.85
CA ILE A 34 -10.65 -4.34 3.16
C ILE A 34 -11.02 -2.89 3.51
N HIS A 35 -12.31 -2.62 3.75
CA HIS A 35 -12.82 -1.32 4.18
C HIS A 35 -12.53 -1.00 5.66
N SER A 36 -11.82 -1.85 6.39
CA SER A 36 -11.40 -1.56 7.78
C SER A 36 -9.91 -1.22 7.90
N ILE A 37 -9.13 -1.44 6.84
CA ILE A 37 -7.68 -1.25 6.86
C ILE A 37 -7.37 0.25 6.74
N VAL A 38 -6.72 0.81 7.77
CA VAL A 38 -6.40 2.25 7.84
C VAL A 38 -4.94 2.55 7.53
N TYR A 39 -4.05 1.56 7.67
CA TYR A 39 -2.62 1.71 7.39
C TYR A 39 -2.04 0.42 6.81
N VAL A 40 -1.17 0.58 5.81
CA VAL A 40 -0.40 -0.52 5.20
C VAL A 40 1.09 -0.20 5.20
N THR A 41 1.90 -1.22 5.46
CA THR A 41 3.36 -1.10 5.36
C THR A 41 3.99 -2.38 4.86
N SER A 42 5.07 -2.29 4.08
CA SER A 42 5.89 -3.45 3.73
C SER A 42 7.36 -3.05 3.51
N TYR A 43 8.25 -3.76 4.23
CA TYR A 43 9.70 -3.56 4.14
C TYR A 43 10.37 -4.47 3.10
N SER A 44 9.73 -5.54 2.67
CA SER A 44 10.30 -6.48 1.69
C SER A 44 9.84 -6.21 0.26
N ALA A 45 8.77 -5.42 0.08
CA ALA A 45 8.26 -5.08 -1.23
C ALA A 45 9.23 -4.18 -2.01
N LEU A 46 9.57 -4.61 -3.23
CA LEU A 46 10.30 -3.81 -4.21
C LEU A 46 9.38 -3.21 -5.27
N ILE A 47 8.27 -3.88 -5.56
CA ILE A 47 7.30 -3.51 -6.60
C ILE A 47 5.91 -3.62 -6.00
N LEU A 48 5.09 -2.58 -6.16
CA LEU A 48 3.65 -2.63 -5.85
C LEU A 48 2.88 -2.94 -7.13
N PRO A 49 2.16 -4.07 -7.20
CA PRO A 49 1.53 -4.51 -8.44
C PRO A 49 0.32 -3.65 -8.84
N ARG A 50 -0.13 -3.85 -10.09
CA ARG A 50 -1.33 -3.20 -10.62
C ARG A 50 -2.52 -3.44 -9.70
N SER A 51 -3.29 -2.38 -9.41
CA SER A 51 -4.51 -2.43 -8.59
C SER A 51 -4.34 -3.07 -7.21
N ALA A 52 -3.13 -3.03 -6.62
CA ALA A 52 -2.85 -3.72 -5.36
C ALA A 52 -3.67 -3.21 -4.16
N PHE A 53 -4.05 -1.94 -4.18
CA PHE A 53 -4.80 -1.25 -3.12
C PHE A 53 -5.99 -0.48 -3.74
N GLN A 54 -6.53 -0.95 -4.85
CA GLN A 54 -7.68 -0.29 -5.48
C GLN A 54 -8.90 -0.36 -4.54
N GLU A 55 -9.64 0.75 -4.43
CA GLU A 55 -10.92 0.83 -3.68
C GLU A 55 -10.83 0.51 -2.16
N MET A 56 -9.67 0.70 -1.53
CA MET A 56 -9.55 0.61 -0.06
C MET A 56 -10.02 1.91 0.64
N ASP A 57 -11.34 2.10 0.75
CA ASP A 57 -11.93 3.37 1.19
C ASP A 57 -11.47 3.89 2.56
N SER A 58 -11.07 3.01 3.47
CA SER A 58 -10.60 3.40 4.82
C SER A 58 -9.10 3.62 4.90
N LEU A 59 -8.35 3.34 3.84
CA LEU A 59 -6.90 3.42 3.87
C LEU A 59 -6.45 4.89 3.95
N LYS A 60 -5.81 5.26 5.06
CA LYS A 60 -5.37 6.63 5.33
C LYS A 60 -3.89 6.86 5.09
N LYS A 61 -3.08 5.82 5.32
CA LYS A 61 -1.61 5.92 5.27
C LYS A 61 -0.99 4.68 4.64
N ALA A 62 0.08 4.88 3.87
CA ALA A 62 0.87 3.80 3.30
C ALA A 62 2.37 4.09 3.45
N TYR A 63 3.15 3.08 3.85
CA TYR A 63 4.59 3.20 4.00
C TYR A 63 5.33 2.02 3.37
N PHE A 64 6.12 2.29 2.33
CA PHE A 64 6.88 1.28 1.63
C PHE A 64 8.34 1.73 1.42
N PRO A 65 9.21 1.54 2.42
CA PRO A 65 10.57 2.11 2.42
C PRO A 65 11.49 1.57 1.33
N ASN A 66 11.22 0.36 0.83
CA ASN A 66 12.06 -0.32 -0.16
C ASN A 66 11.45 -0.41 -1.55
N VAL A 67 10.23 0.09 -1.74
CA VAL A 67 9.56 0.08 -3.06
C VAL A 67 10.30 1.00 -4.02
N GLN A 68 10.54 0.47 -5.22
CA GLN A 68 11.20 1.16 -6.34
C GLN A 68 10.24 1.38 -7.50
N GLU A 69 9.18 0.56 -7.63
CA GLU A 69 8.16 0.71 -8.68
C GLU A 69 6.74 0.61 -8.12
N ILE A 70 5.88 1.53 -8.53
CA ILE A 70 4.44 1.50 -8.32
C ILE A 70 3.75 1.32 -9.68
N CYS A 71 3.06 0.20 -9.86
CA CYS A 71 2.40 -0.14 -11.11
C CYS A 71 1.08 0.64 -11.33
N GLN A 72 0.49 0.48 -12.51
CA GLN A 72 -0.71 1.18 -12.94
C GLN A 72 -1.88 0.96 -11.96
N ASN A 73 -2.63 2.02 -11.67
CA ASN A 73 -3.81 1.99 -10.79
C ASN A 73 -3.57 1.41 -9.38
N CYS A 74 -2.33 1.37 -8.90
CA CYS A 74 -1.99 0.70 -7.65
C CYS A 74 -2.79 1.21 -6.44
N PHE A 75 -3.00 2.52 -6.36
CA PHE A 75 -3.77 3.23 -5.33
C PHE A 75 -4.99 3.93 -5.94
N ASP A 76 -5.61 3.36 -6.98
CA ASP A 76 -6.77 3.97 -7.63
C ASP A 76 -8.00 3.99 -6.70
N GLY A 77 -8.69 5.13 -6.65
CA GLY A 77 -9.93 5.29 -5.88
C GLY A 77 -9.74 5.39 -4.37
N LEU A 78 -8.53 5.69 -3.87
CA LEU A 78 -8.29 5.83 -2.43
C LEU A 78 -8.71 7.20 -1.87
N TYR A 79 -9.99 7.38 -1.60
CA TYR A 79 -10.53 8.68 -1.18
C TYR A 79 -10.01 9.18 0.18
N ALA A 80 -9.69 8.28 1.11
CA ALA A 80 -9.24 8.64 2.47
C ALA A 80 -7.72 8.70 2.65
N ILE A 81 -6.93 8.30 1.64
CA ILE A 81 -5.48 8.24 1.79
C ILE A 81 -4.90 9.65 1.77
N PHE A 82 -4.14 9.99 2.81
CA PHE A 82 -3.53 11.32 2.92
C PHE A 82 -2.00 11.29 2.93
N SER A 83 -1.39 10.14 3.21
CA SER A 83 0.07 10.00 3.26
C SER A 83 0.54 8.70 2.60
N ILE A 84 1.39 8.81 1.59
CA ILE A 84 2.08 7.69 0.92
C ILE A 84 3.58 7.97 0.96
N ARG A 85 4.33 7.12 1.65
CA ARG A 85 5.78 7.30 1.84
C ARG A 85 6.57 6.19 1.15
N THR A 86 7.27 6.54 0.08
CA THR A 86 8.08 5.63 -0.75
C THR A 86 9.44 6.26 -1.08
N PRO A 87 10.37 6.38 -0.11
CA PRO A 87 11.62 7.15 -0.23
C PRO A 87 12.63 6.63 -1.26
N LYS A 88 12.42 5.41 -1.78
CA LYS A 88 13.24 4.76 -2.80
C LYS A 88 12.51 4.60 -4.14
N LEU A 89 11.34 5.21 -4.29
CA LEU A 89 10.56 5.15 -5.51
C LEU A 89 11.34 5.74 -6.68
N LYS A 90 11.36 5.01 -7.80
CA LYS A 90 12.00 5.41 -9.05
C LYS A 90 11.00 5.45 -10.21
N ILE A 91 10.08 4.48 -10.23
CA ILE A 91 9.14 4.30 -11.34
C ILE A 91 7.71 4.45 -10.83
N LEU A 92 6.99 5.42 -11.37
CA LEU A 92 5.55 5.61 -11.13
C LEU A 92 4.80 5.41 -12.45
N ARG A 93 3.95 4.39 -12.52
CA ARG A 93 3.15 4.11 -13.73
C ARG A 93 1.90 4.98 -13.79
N GLU A 94 1.29 5.02 -14.98
CA GLU A 94 0.05 5.76 -15.26
C GLU A 94 -1.03 5.50 -14.21
N SER A 95 -1.72 6.57 -13.80
CA SER A 95 -2.87 6.50 -12.88
C SER A 95 -2.61 5.80 -11.54
N ALA A 96 -1.35 5.63 -11.13
CA ALA A 96 -0.98 4.97 -9.89
C ALA A 96 -1.64 5.58 -8.63
N PHE A 97 -1.92 6.89 -8.64
CA PHE A 97 -2.62 7.62 -7.58
C PHE A 97 -3.94 8.26 -8.06
N SER A 98 -4.56 7.69 -9.10
CA SER A 98 -5.87 8.15 -9.57
C SER A 98 -6.90 8.12 -8.44
N GLY A 99 -7.78 9.13 -8.33
CA GLY A 99 -8.81 9.17 -7.29
C GLY A 99 -8.31 9.30 -5.84
N CYS A 100 -7.02 9.51 -5.60
CA CYS A 100 -6.46 9.78 -4.27
C CYS A 100 -6.77 11.21 -3.78
N LEU A 101 -8.06 11.53 -3.53
CA LEU A 101 -8.53 12.90 -3.33
C LEU A 101 -8.00 13.58 -2.05
N SER A 102 -7.65 12.79 -1.02
CA SER A 102 -7.12 13.32 0.26
C SER A 102 -5.59 13.37 0.31
N LEU A 103 -4.89 12.93 -0.75
CA LEU A 103 -3.44 12.75 -0.73
C LEU A 103 -2.72 14.11 -0.67
N CYS A 104 -2.02 14.36 0.45
CA CYS A 104 -1.29 15.61 0.67
C CYS A 104 0.19 15.41 1.04
N ASP A 105 0.58 14.20 1.44
CA ASP A 105 1.95 13.83 1.78
C ASP A 105 2.42 12.68 0.88
N VAL A 106 3.12 13.01 -0.21
CA VAL A 106 3.74 12.03 -1.11
C VAL A 106 5.14 12.49 -1.51
N ASP A 107 6.14 11.60 -1.35
CA ASP A 107 7.52 11.87 -1.76
C ASP A 107 7.81 11.21 -3.12
N ILE A 108 7.81 12.04 -4.18
CA ILE A 108 8.09 11.64 -5.56
C ILE A 108 9.37 12.27 -6.11
N ASN A 109 10.25 12.79 -5.24
CA ASN A 109 11.42 13.59 -5.67
C ASN A 109 12.47 12.79 -6.47
N LYS A 110 12.38 11.46 -6.50
CA LYS A 110 13.30 10.56 -7.19
C LYS A 110 12.63 9.79 -8.34
N VAL A 111 11.38 10.13 -8.66
CA VAL A 111 10.65 9.49 -9.76
C VAL A 111 11.21 10.03 -11.08
N GLU A 112 11.56 9.12 -11.97
CA GLU A 112 12.00 9.41 -13.35
C GLU A 112 10.81 9.59 -14.30
#